data_AF-A0A1B0BP61-F1
#
_entry.id   AF-A0A1B0BP61-F1
#
_cell.length_a   1.000
_cell.length_b   1.000
_cell.length_c   1.000
_cell.angle_alpha   90.00
_cell.angle_beta   90.00
_cell.angle_gamma   90.00
#
_symmetry.space_group_name_H-M   'P 1'
#
loop_
_entity.id
_entity.type
_entity.pdbx_description
1 polymer ?
#
loop_
_entity_poly.entity_id
_entity_poly.type
_entity_poly.pdbx_seq_one_letter_code
_entity_poly.pdbx_strand_id
1 'polypeptide(L)'
;MSFSFFVSTYRCCPEYRPYWWLKEFKAVHHFDDLQQYPSTCETSAGFPSAHSTVFTVFVHLFLGPSMSYISHQFKMDQRCLKLISSFLWIVFSSLMWLSRMYLLAEFLHQCILGSLIAFLFLHFFNRHSSFFYALNRRRLVTGVLCCSSIPVTAYFSMLSMHVDPHWSVRMAFKWCQEPSYLFHETSPVFSLGRDFGYLMGVALSAPLFKRHECSNSRIKRLPLMISVEIINYWARLETPKTKGRFIFVAYECLRNLLHSFTLLTILPKLIT
;
A
#
# COMPACT_ATOMS: atom_id res chain seq x y z
N MET A 1 -39.94 -23.56 17.64
CA MET A 1 -39.98 -22.49 16.61
C MET A 1 -38.74 -22.65 15.75
N SER A 2 -38.97 -22.79 14.46
CA SER A 2 -38.10 -23.44 13.49
C SER A 2 -36.75 -22.74 13.28
N PHE A 3 -35.69 -23.51 13.47
CA PHE A 3 -34.41 -23.33 12.79
C PHE A 3 -34.62 -23.51 11.29
N SER A 4 -34.44 -22.47 10.48
CA SER A 4 -34.15 -22.55 9.04
C SER A 4 -33.84 -21.17 8.46
N PHE A 5 -32.55 -20.97 8.22
CA PHE A 5 -31.90 -20.38 7.03
C PHE A 5 -30.40 -20.55 7.33
N PHE A 6 -29.76 -21.71 7.09
CA PHE A 6 -29.47 -22.29 5.77
C PHE A 6 -29.15 -21.19 4.74
N VAL A 7 -27.86 -20.92 4.53
CA VAL A 7 -27.13 -21.34 3.34
C VAL A 7 -25.80 -20.58 3.35
N SER A 8 -24.72 -21.34 3.46
CA SER A 8 -23.44 -21.03 2.85
C SER A 8 -23.69 -20.73 1.36
N THR A 9 -23.97 -19.48 1.02
CA THR A 9 -23.90 -19.04 -0.37
C THR A 9 -22.49 -18.57 -0.58
N TYR A 10 -21.82 -19.17 -1.57
CA TYR A 10 -20.58 -18.76 -2.21
C TYR A 10 -20.61 -17.31 -2.72
N ARG A 11 -20.87 -16.34 -1.84
CA ARG A 11 -20.64 -14.92 -2.09
C ARG A 11 -19.21 -14.65 -1.63
N CYS A 12 -18.41 -14.03 -2.49
CA CYS A 12 -17.16 -13.41 -2.08
C CYS A 12 -17.50 -12.31 -1.06
N CYS A 13 -17.67 -12.68 0.20
CA CYS A 13 -17.89 -11.72 1.27
C CYS A 13 -16.57 -11.02 1.55
N PRO A 14 -16.55 -9.68 1.58
CA PRO A 14 -15.36 -8.95 1.97
C PRO A 14 -14.97 -9.33 3.40
N GLU A 15 -13.67 -9.53 3.62
CA GLU A 15 -13.19 -10.10 4.87
C GLU A 15 -13.23 -9.08 6.01
N TYR A 16 -13.77 -9.52 7.16
CA TYR A 16 -13.88 -8.71 8.36
C TYR A 16 -12.52 -8.54 9.05
N ARG A 17 -12.37 -7.42 9.77
CA ARG A 17 -11.28 -7.23 10.74
C ARG A 17 -11.63 -7.92 12.05
N PRO A 18 -10.63 -8.33 12.87
CA PRO A 18 -10.89 -8.96 14.16
C PRO A 18 -11.84 -8.14 15.04
N TYR A 19 -11.62 -6.83 15.16
CA TYR A 19 -12.48 -5.95 15.95
C TYR A 19 -13.94 -5.93 15.45
N TRP A 20 -14.14 -5.78 14.14
CA TRP A 20 -15.49 -5.79 13.55
C TRP A 20 -16.18 -7.14 13.73
N TRP A 21 -15.45 -8.22 13.53
CA TRP A 21 -15.98 -9.57 13.66
C TRP A 21 -16.41 -9.89 15.09
N LEU A 22 -15.60 -9.48 16.09
CA LEU A 22 -15.94 -9.60 17.50
C LEU A 22 -17.24 -8.87 17.82
N LYS A 23 -17.36 -7.59 17.45
CA LYS A 23 -18.55 -6.79 17.78
C LYS A 23 -19.81 -7.20 16.99
N GLU A 24 -19.67 -7.70 15.76
CA GLU A 24 -20.81 -8.10 14.91
C GLU A 24 -21.37 -9.48 15.27
N PHE A 25 -20.50 -10.46 15.56
CA PHE A 25 -20.92 -11.87 15.68
C PHE A 25 -20.78 -12.45 17.08
N LYS A 26 -19.91 -11.88 17.92
CA LYS A 26 -19.77 -12.28 19.31
C LYS A 26 -20.41 -11.20 20.16
N ALA A 27 -21.70 -11.38 20.44
CA ALA A 27 -22.48 -10.62 21.42
C ALA A 27 -21.93 -10.84 22.85
N VAL A 28 -20.66 -10.52 23.05
CA VAL A 28 -19.93 -10.72 24.29
C VAL A 28 -19.89 -9.36 24.97
N HIS A 29 -20.76 -9.22 25.96
CA HIS A 29 -20.93 -8.05 26.81
C HIS A 29 -19.68 -7.66 27.64
N HIS A 30 -18.57 -8.40 27.52
CA HIS A 30 -17.32 -8.17 28.26
C HIS A 30 -16.20 -7.53 27.40
N PHE A 31 -16.52 -7.09 26.18
CA PHE A 31 -15.58 -6.42 25.29
C PHE A 31 -15.73 -4.90 25.28
N ASP A 32 -16.47 -4.32 26.23
CA ASP A 32 -16.54 -2.86 26.39
C ASP A 32 -15.24 -2.26 26.97
N ASP A 33 -14.38 -3.11 27.54
CA ASP A 33 -13.04 -2.76 28.01
C ASP A 33 -11.95 -2.83 26.92
N LEU A 34 -12.29 -3.25 25.68
CA LEU A 34 -11.33 -3.26 24.58
C LEU A 34 -10.98 -1.82 24.18
N GLN A 35 -9.79 -1.38 24.57
CA GLN A 35 -9.25 -0.09 24.17
C GLN A 35 -9.08 -0.04 22.65
N GLN A 36 -9.69 0.97 22.03
CA GLN A 36 -9.53 1.24 20.62
C GLN A 36 -8.54 2.40 20.45
N TYR A 37 -7.54 2.21 19.61
CA TYR A 37 -6.58 3.25 19.25
C TYR A 37 -6.87 3.78 17.85
N PRO A 38 -6.35 4.96 17.48
CA PRO A 38 -6.53 5.49 16.12
C PRO A 38 -6.10 4.53 15.01
N SER A 39 -5.08 3.70 15.27
CA SER A 39 -4.60 2.66 14.34
C SER A 39 -5.53 1.46 14.17
N THR A 40 -6.53 1.29 15.04
CA THR A 40 -7.55 0.23 14.93
C THR A 40 -8.70 0.65 14.00
N CYS A 41 -8.96 1.96 13.88
CA CYS A 41 -10.03 2.51 13.04
C CYS A 41 -9.57 2.78 11.60
N GLU A 42 -9.57 1.74 10.76
CA GLU A 42 -9.29 1.87 9.33
C GLU A 42 -10.56 1.72 8.48
N THR A 43 -10.63 2.44 7.36
CA THR A 43 -11.82 2.44 6.47
C THR A 43 -11.76 1.40 5.35
N SER A 44 -10.63 0.71 5.22
CA SER A 44 -10.39 -0.37 4.26
C SER A 44 -10.75 -1.74 4.84
N ALA A 45 -11.08 -2.70 3.97
CA ALA A 45 -11.27 -4.10 4.35
C ALA A 45 -9.98 -4.72 4.92
N GLY A 46 -10.10 -5.83 5.66
CA GLY A 46 -8.94 -6.48 6.30
C GLY A 46 -8.05 -7.29 5.34
N PHE A 47 -8.54 -7.62 4.14
CA PHE A 47 -7.82 -8.48 3.20
C PHE A 47 -7.56 -7.81 1.84
N PRO A 48 -6.33 -7.90 1.30
CA PRO A 48 -5.08 -8.26 2.00
C PRO A 48 -4.61 -7.16 2.95
N SER A 49 -3.77 -7.51 3.93
CA SER A 49 -3.15 -6.53 4.83
C SER A 49 -2.19 -5.62 4.06
N ALA A 50 -2.62 -4.38 3.79
CA ALA A 50 -1.79 -3.39 3.11
C ALA A 50 -0.54 -3.05 3.93
N HIS A 51 -0.66 -3.03 5.25
CA HIS A 51 0.46 -2.77 6.15
C HIS A 51 1.52 -3.86 6.07
N SER A 52 1.11 -5.13 6.10
CA SER A 52 2.02 -6.25 5.95
C SER A 52 2.68 -6.25 4.56
N THR A 53 1.91 -6.02 3.50
CA THR A 53 2.44 -5.94 2.12
C THR A 53 3.50 -4.85 1.98
N VAL A 54 3.18 -3.61 2.38
CA VAL A 54 4.11 -2.47 2.27
C VAL A 54 5.34 -2.67 3.14
N PHE A 55 5.19 -3.17 4.36
CA PHE A 55 6.31 -3.42 5.26
C PHE A 55 7.23 -4.53 4.73
N THR A 56 6.68 -5.61 4.17
CA THR A 56 7.46 -6.66 3.51
C THR A 56 8.28 -6.10 2.34
N VAL A 57 7.68 -5.22 1.51
CA VAL A 57 8.40 -4.54 0.43
C VAL A 57 9.53 -3.68 0.98
N PHE A 58 9.26 -2.88 2.01
CA PHE A 58 10.24 -2.02 2.66
C PHE A 58 11.43 -2.82 3.21
N VAL A 59 11.18 -3.87 4.00
CA VAL A 59 12.23 -4.70 4.58
C VAL A 59 13.08 -5.36 3.49
N HIS A 60 12.45 -5.85 2.40
CA HIS A 60 13.19 -6.45 1.29
C HIS A 60 14.10 -5.44 0.57
N LEU A 61 13.57 -4.26 0.24
CA LEU A 61 14.33 -3.18 -0.43
C LEU A 61 15.41 -2.57 0.47
N PHE A 62 15.21 -2.58 1.80
CA PHE A 62 16.20 -2.09 2.75
C PHE A 62 17.34 -3.10 2.97
N LEU A 63 17.02 -4.37 3.22
CA LEU A 63 18.02 -5.40 3.51
C LEU A 63 18.89 -5.74 2.30
N GLY A 64 18.33 -5.81 1.09
CA GLY A 64 19.09 -6.22 -0.10
C GLY A 64 20.35 -5.38 -0.37
N PRO A 65 20.24 -4.07 -0.63
CA PRO A 65 21.38 -3.19 -0.85
C PRO A 65 22.29 -3.07 0.38
N SER A 66 21.71 -3.05 1.59
CA SER A 66 22.48 -2.94 2.84
C SER A 66 23.40 -4.14 3.06
N MET A 67 22.89 -5.36 2.84
CA MET A 67 23.69 -6.58 2.97
C MET A 67 24.77 -6.68 1.87
N SER A 68 24.47 -6.23 0.65
CA SER A 68 25.46 -6.12 -0.42
C SER A 68 26.58 -5.14 -0.06
N TYR A 69 26.24 -3.99 0.52
CA TYR A 69 27.21 -3.01 1.00
C TYR A 69 28.09 -3.57 2.13
N ILE A 70 27.48 -4.22 3.14
CA ILE A 70 28.21 -4.86 4.25
C ILE A 70 29.16 -5.94 3.72
N SER A 71 28.70 -6.76 2.77
CA SER A 71 29.53 -7.79 2.14
C SER A 71 30.79 -7.19 1.50
N HIS A 72 30.63 -6.08 0.78
CA HIS A 72 31.74 -5.41 0.12
C HIS A 72 32.73 -4.77 1.12
N GLN A 73 32.22 -4.13 2.17
CA GLN A 73 33.07 -3.44 3.16
C GLN A 73 33.82 -4.41 4.08
N PHE A 74 33.14 -5.44 4.58
CA PHE A 74 33.67 -6.34 5.60
C PHE A 74 34.16 -7.68 5.04
N LYS A 75 34.11 -7.88 3.71
CA LYS A 75 34.50 -9.12 3.01
C LYS A 75 33.88 -10.39 3.63
N MET A 76 32.66 -10.27 4.16
CA MET A 76 31.95 -11.37 4.80
C MET A 76 31.45 -12.38 3.78
N ASP A 77 31.40 -13.65 4.19
CA ASP A 77 30.87 -14.74 3.36
C ASP A 77 29.40 -14.49 2.96
N GLN A 78 29.12 -14.71 1.68
CA GLN A 78 27.80 -14.48 1.08
C GLN A 78 26.73 -15.40 1.65
N ARG A 79 27.08 -16.62 2.05
CA ARG A 79 26.10 -17.55 2.63
C ARG A 79 25.69 -17.09 4.02
N CYS A 80 26.67 -16.72 4.85
CA CYS A 80 26.42 -16.16 6.17
C CYS A 80 25.53 -14.90 6.10
N LEU A 81 25.84 -13.96 5.20
CA LEU A 81 25.02 -12.76 5.02
C LEU A 81 23.60 -13.04 4.51
N LYS A 82 23.42 -14.02 3.62
CA LYS A 82 22.08 -14.46 3.19
C LYS A 82 21.28 -15.05 4.34
N LEU A 83 21.91 -15.86 5.20
CA LEU A 83 21.26 -16.41 6.39
C LEU A 83 20.86 -15.30 7.37
N ILE A 84 21.76 -14.37 7.66
CA ILE A 84 21.48 -13.19 8.51
C ILE A 84 20.34 -12.36 7.91
N SER A 85 20.40 -12.08 6.60
CA SER A 85 19.36 -11.31 5.91
C SER A 85 18.01 -12.01 5.96
N SER A 86 17.97 -13.34 5.78
CA SER A 86 16.74 -14.13 5.87
C SER A 86 16.19 -14.12 7.29
N PHE A 87 17.05 -14.25 8.29
CA PHE A 87 16.66 -14.18 9.69
C PHE A 87 16.06 -12.82 10.04
N LEU A 88 16.74 -11.72 9.68
CA LEU A 88 16.24 -10.36 9.90
C LEU A 88 14.91 -10.12 9.19
N TRP A 89 14.76 -10.62 7.96
CA TRP A 89 13.50 -10.51 7.21
C TRP A 89 12.34 -11.20 7.93
N ILE A 90 12.55 -12.41 8.46
CA ILE A 90 11.54 -13.15 9.24
C ILE A 90 11.19 -12.40 10.53
N VAL A 91 12.20 -11.95 11.28
CA VAL A 91 12.00 -11.25 12.55
C VAL A 91 11.22 -9.95 12.35
N PHE A 92 11.64 -9.09 11.43
CA PHE A 92 10.93 -7.83 11.18
C PHE A 92 9.50 -8.07 10.70
N SER A 93 9.28 -9.01 9.78
CA SER A 93 7.92 -9.33 9.31
C SER A 93 7.03 -9.84 10.43
N SER A 94 7.56 -10.73 11.28
CA SER A 94 6.83 -11.27 12.45
C SER A 94 6.45 -10.18 13.45
N LEU A 95 7.36 -9.23 13.73
CA LEU A 95 7.08 -8.09 14.61
C LEU A 95 5.94 -7.22 14.07
N MET A 96 5.91 -6.98 12.75
CA MET A 96 4.81 -6.24 12.11
C MET A 96 3.48 -6.99 12.22
N TRP A 97 3.47 -8.30 12.02
CA TRP A 97 2.25 -9.11 12.17
C TRP A 97 1.74 -9.10 13.62
N LEU A 98 2.63 -9.28 14.59
CA LEU A 98 2.30 -9.25 16.01
C LEU A 98 1.73 -7.88 16.43
N SER A 99 2.31 -6.78 15.93
CA SER A 99 1.79 -5.43 16.17
C SER A 99 0.34 -5.28 15.69
N ARG A 100 -0.01 -5.83 14.52
CA ARG A 100 -1.38 -5.75 13.98
C ARG A 100 -2.37 -6.63 14.70
N MET A 101 -1.93 -7.83 15.11
CA MET A 101 -2.74 -8.73 15.94
C MET A 101 -3.02 -8.13 17.31
N TYR A 102 -2.01 -7.54 17.94
CA TYR A 102 -2.14 -6.91 19.27
C TYR A 102 -3.18 -5.77 19.26
N LEU A 103 -3.24 -5.00 18.17
CA LEU A 103 -4.21 -3.92 17.98
C LEU A 103 -5.59 -4.41 17.48
N LEU A 104 -5.79 -5.72 17.31
CA LEU A 104 -6.99 -6.33 16.72
C LEU A 104 -7.38 -5.74 15.35
N ALA A 105 -6.39 -5.21 14.62
CA ALA A 105 -6.60 -4.51 13.37
C ALA A 105 -6.75 -5.48 12.18
N GLU A 106 -6.02 -6.60 12.20
CA GLU A 106 -5.94 -7.59 11.12
C GLU A 106 -5.72 -9.00 11.70
N PHE A 107 -6.23 -10.03 11.02
CA PHE A 107 -5.97 -11.42 11.38
C PHE A 107 -4.59 -11.88 10.91
N LEU A 108 -4.02 -12.88 11.59
CA LEU A 108 -2.68 -13.40 11.25
C LEU A 108 -2.60 -13.91 9.80
N HIS A 109 -3.62 -14.61 9.30
CA HIS A 109 -3.61 -15.11 7.93
C HIS A 109 -3.69 -13.98 6.90
N GLN A 110 -4.38 -12.87 7.20
CA GLN A 110 -4.40 -11.66 6.35
C GLN A 110 -3.00 -11.05 6.25
N CYS A 111 -2.26 -11.00 7.36
CA CYS A 111 -0.88 -10.53 7.41
C CYS A 111 0.07 -11.43 6.60
N ILE A 112 0.01 -12.75 6.81
CA ILE A 112 0.86 -13.73 6.11
C ILE A 112 0.59 -13.70 4.60
N LEU A 113 -0.69 -13.70 4.19
CA LEU A 113 -1.06 -13.63 2.77
C LEU A 113 -0.63 -12.30 2.14
N GLY A 114 -0.76 -11.19 2.87
CA GLY A 114 -0.26 -9.88 2.43
C GLY A 114 1.25 -9.87 2.18
N SER A 115 2.05 -10.49 3.06
CA SER A 115 3.50 -10.66 2.86
C SER A 115 3.83 -11.59 1.70
N LEU A 116 3.09 -12.69 1.54
CA LEU A 116 3.29 -13.63 0.43
C LEU A 116 3.03 -12.94 -0.91
N ILE A 117 1.93 -12.20 -1.02
CA ILE A 117 1.57 -11.42 -2.21
C ILE A 117 2.68 -10.40 -2.52
N ALA A 118 3.16 -9.67 -1.51
CA ALA A 118 4.27 -8.72 -1.67
C ALA A 118 5.53 -9.39 -2.23
N PHE A 119 5.91 -10.54 -1.66
CA PHE A 119 7.08 -11.29 -2.09
C PHE A 119 6.96 -11.78 -3.53
N LEU A 120 5.80 -12.31 -3.91
CA LEU A 120 5.53 -12.75 -5.29
C LEU A 120 5.60 -11.59 -6.28
N PHE A 121 5.01 -10.43 -5.95
CA PHE A 121 5.11 -9.24 -6.80
C PHE A 121 6.54 -8.74 -6.93
N LEU A 122 7.29 -8.66 -5.83
CA LEU A 122 8.71 -8.29 -5.85
C LEU A 122 9.53 -9.22 -6.76
N HIS A 123 9.35 -10.53 -6.60
CA HIS A 123 10.04 -11.51 -7.43
C HIS A 123 9.67 -11.36 -8.91
N PHE A 124 8.37 -11.18 -9.20
CA PHE A 124 7.87 -10.96 -10.56
C PHE A 124 8.46 -9.70 -11.21
N PHE A 125 8.41 -8.56 -10.52
CA PHE A 125 8.96 -7.29 -11.01
C PHE A 125 10.47 -7.32 -11.14
N ASN A 126 11.18 -7.96 -10.20
CA ASN A 126 12.62 -8.11 -10.29
C ASN A 126 13.03 -8.97 -11.50
N ARG A 127 12.33 -10.09 -11.72
CA ARG A 127 12.57 -11.02 -12.84
C ARG A 127 12.36 -10.35 -14.21
N HIS A 128 11.37 -9.45 -14.31
CA HIS A 128 10.99 -8.76 -15.55
C HIS A 128 11.41 -7.28 -15.56
N SER A 129 12.33 -6.88 -14.67
CA SER A 129 12.72 -5.47 -14.50
C SER A 129 13.28 -4.85 -15.78
N SER A 130 14.12 -5.59 -16.52
CA SER A 130 14.68 -5.14 -17.81
C SER A 130 13.60 -4.84 -18.85
N PHE A 131 12.56 -5.66 -18.90
CA PHE A 131 11.41 -5.44 -19.78
C PHE A 131 10.68 -4.15 -19.41
N PHE A 132 10.32 -3.97 -18.12
CA PHE A 132 9.60 -2.78 -17.67
C PHE A 132 10.40 -1.48 -17.87
N TYR A 133 11.72 -1.51 -17.66
CA TYR A 133 12.57 -0.34 -17.86
C TYR A 133 12.79 0.04 -19.33
N ALA A 134 12.66 -0.92 -20.26
CA ALA A 134 12.79 -0.71 -21.70
C ALA A 134 11.47 -0.30 -22.38
N LEU A 135 10.32 -0.37 -21.69
CA LEU A 135 9.04 -0.02 -22.28
C LEU A 135 8.95 1.46 -22.66
N ASN A 136 8.34 1.70 -23.83
CA ASN A 136 8.02 3.05 -24.28
C ASN A 136 6.91 3.66 -23.42
N ARG A 137 6.99 4.97 -23.19
CA ARG A 137 5.98 5.77 -22.47
C ARG A 137 4.54 5.48 -22.89
N ARG A 138 4.26 5.41 -24.21
CA ARG A 138 2.91 5.10 -24.71
C ARG A 138 2.39 3.76 -24.18
N ARG A 139 3.22 2.71 -24.20
CA ARG A 139 2.83 1.37 -23.73
C ARG A 139 2.60 1.33 -22.22
N LEU A 140 3.43 2.02 -21.43
CA LEU A 140 3.25 2.10 -19.98
C LEU A 140 2.00 2.91 -19.60
N VAL A 141 1.76 4.04 -20.25
CA VAL A 141 0.53 4.83 -20.03
C VAL A 141 -0.71 4.00 -20.37
N THR A 142 -0.71 3.31 -21.52
CA THR A 142 -1.79 2.37 -21.87
C THR A 142 -1.94 1.28 -20.82
N GLY A 143 -0.84 0.70 -20.34
CA GLY A 143 -0.85 -0.31 -19.28
C GLY A 143 -1.48 0.20 -17.98
N VAL A 144 -1.12 1.40 -17.52
CA VAL A 144 -1.72 2.02 -16.31
C VAL A 144 -3.21 2.30 -16.51
N LEU A 145 -3.61 2.78 -17.69
CA LEU A 145 -5.04 2.97 -18.01
C LEU A 145 -5.80 1.63 -18.01
N CYS A 146 -5.22 0.57 -18.56
CA CYS A 146 -5.80 -0.77 -18.48
C CYS A 146 -5.89 -1.27 -17.03
N CYS A 147 -4.87 -1.08 -16.20
CA CYS A 147 -4.93 -1.45 -14.79
C CYS A 147 -6.00 -0.65 -14.02
N SER A 148 -6.26 0.60 -14.42
CA SER A 148 -7.29 1.44 -13.79
C SER A 148 -8.72 0.93 -14.03
N SER A 149 -8.95 0.08 -15.04
CA SER A 149 -10.26 -0.56 -15.23
C SER A 149 -10.54 -1.66 -14.21
N ILE A 150 -9.51 -2.25 -13.59
CA ILE A 150 -9.66 -3.32 -12.58
C ILE A 150 -10.56 -2.88 -11.41
N PRO A 151 -10.28 -1.78 -10.67
CA PRO A 151 -11.14 -1.35 -9.57
C PRO A 151 -12.57 -0.98 -10.03
N VAL A 152 -12.71 -0.43 -11.25
CA VAL A 152 -14.02 -0.13 -11.83
C VAL A 152 -14.82 -1.41 -12.07
N THR A 153 -14.20 -2.43 -12.67
CA THR A 153 -14.84 -3.74 -12.86
C THR A 153 -15.13 -4.45 -11.54
N ALA A 154 -14.27 -4.30 -10.53
CA ALA A 154 -14.52 -4.83 -9.19
C ALA A 154 -15.73 -4.15 -8.54
N TYR A 155 -15.85 -2.82 -8.64
CA TYR A 155 -17.00 -2.06 -8.14
C TYR A 155 -18.32 -2.54 -8.75
N PHE A 156 -18.39 -2.66 -10.08
CA PHE A 156 -19.59 -3.14 -10.76
C PHE A 156 -19.87 -4.63 -10.47
N SER A 157 -18.83 -5.46 -10.32
CA SER A 157 -18.99 -6.86 -9.89
C SER A 157 -19.54 -6.98 -8.48
N MET A 158 -19.14 -6.11 -7.55
CA MET A 158 -19.72 -6.08 -6.21
C MET A 158 -21.20 -5.70 -6.27
N LEU A 159 -21.54 -4.69 -7.08
CA LEU A 159 -22.93 -4.27 -7.27
C LEU A 159 -23.80 -5.40 -7.85
N SER A 160 -23.31 -6.15 -8.84
CA SER A 160 -24.04 -7.28 -9.43
C SER A 160 -24.25 -8.44 -8.44
N MET A 161 -23.27 -8.68 -7.55
CA MET A 161 -23.39 -9.65 -6.45
C MET A 161 -24.24 -9.13 -5.26
N HIS A 162 -24.83 -7.94 -5.37
CA HIS A 162 -25.58 -7.28 -4.29
C HIS A 162 -24.73 -7.07 -3.03
N VAL A 163 -23.43 -6.88 -3.20
CA VAL A 163 -22.49 -6.50 -2.14
C VAL A 163 -22.23 -5.01 -2.27
N ASP A 164 -22.43 -4.26 -1.19
CA ASP A 164 -22.16 -2.82 -1.21
C ASP A 164 -20.64 -2.55 -1.34
N PRO A 165 -20.19 -1.80 -2.36
CA PRO A 165 -18.79 -1.41 -2.50
C PRO A 165 -18.26 -0.55 -1.35
N HIS A 166 -19.15 0.16 -0.63
CA HIS A 166 -18.79 0.97 0.53
C HIS A 166 -18.95 0.24 1.86
N TRP A 167 -19.11 -1.09 1.83
CA TRP A 167 -19.34 -1.90 3.02
C TRP A 167 -18.25 -1.70 4.09
N SER A 168 -16.97 -1.66 3.70
CA SER A 168 -15.86 -1.49 4.65
C SER A 168 -15.93 -0.14 5.36
N VAL A 169 -16.33 0.91 4.64
CA VAL A 169 -16.48 2.26 5.18
C VAL A 169 -17.63 2.28 6.18
N ARG A 170 -18.77 1.67 5.85
CA ARG A 170 -19.91 1.56 6.77
C ARG A 170 -19.56 0.78 8.04
N MET A 171 -18.81 -0.31 7.91
CA MET A 171 -18.32 -1.08 9.06
C MET A 171 -17.37 -0.26 9.94
N ALA A 172 -16.48 0.53 9.34
CA ALA A 172 -15.60 1.42 10.08
C ALA A 172 -16.38 2.48 10.88
N PHE A 173 -17.39 3.12 10.28
CA PHE A 173 -18.25 4.09 10.99
C PHE A 173 -19.13 3.44 12.07
N LYS A 174 -19.55 2.18 11.87
CA LYS A 174 -20.38 1.46 12.84
C LYS A 174 -19.61 1.08 14.10
N TRP A 175 -18.36 0.67 13.96
CA TRP A 175 -17.58 0.05 15.03
C TRP A 175 -16.38 0.87 15.53
N CYS A 176 -16.12 2.04 14.94
CA CYS A 176 -15.18 2.99 15.53
C CYS A 176 -15.88 3.81 16.62
N GLN A 177 -15.32 3.83 17.83
CA GLN A 177 -15.84 4.55 18.98
C GLN A 177 -15.74 6.08 18.78
N GLU A 178 -14.64 6.53 18.18
CA GLU A 178 -14.30 7.94 18.05
C GLU A 178 -14.18 8.30 16.55
N PRO A 179 -15.16 9.04 15.98
CA PRO A 179 -15.16 9.38 14.56
C PRO A 179 -13.95 10.19 14.10
N SER A 180 -13.29 10.93 15.02
CA SER A 180 -12.07 11.67 14.69
C SER A 180 -10.88 10.78 14.31
N TYR A 181 -10.92 9.49 14.63
CA TYR A 181 -9.92 8.51 14.19
C TYR A 181 -10.10 8.06 12.74
N LEU A 182 -11.27 8.32 12.14
CA LEU A 182 -11.55 7.95 10.74
C LEU A 182 -11.02 9.02 9.79
N PHE A 183 -9.77 8.84 9.36
CA PHE A 183 -9.17 9.69 8.35
C PHE A 183 -9.80 9.47 6.98
N HIS A 184 -10.37 10.52 6.38
CA HIS A 184 -10.89 10.45 5.01
C HIS A 184 -9.82 10.04 4.00
N GLU A 185 -8.55 10.39 4.25
CA GLU A 185 -7.41 10.05 3.39
C GLU A 185 -7.18 8.54 3.23
N THR A 186 -7.69 7.70 4.14
CA THR A 186 -7.52 6.24 4.09
C THR A 186 -8.64 5.52 3.35
N SER A 187 -9.65 6.25 2.85
CA SER A 187 -10.75 5.59 2.16
C SER A 187 -10.27 4.87 0.89
N PRO A 188 -10.91 3.75 0.51
CA PRO A 188 -10.50 2.97 -0.66
C PRO A 188 -10.44 3.80 -1.95
N VAL A 189 -11.41 4.70 -2.17
CA VAL A 189 -11.47 5.54 -3.37
C VAL A 189 -10.31 6.52 -3.43
N PHE A 190 -9.94 7.13 -2.31
CA PHE A 190 -8.82 8.08 -2.28
C PHE A 190 -7.48 7.36 -2.43
N SER A 191 -7.33 6.17 -1.82
CA SER A 191 -6.13 5.34 -2.00
C SER A 191 -5.94 4.96 -3.47
N LEU A 192 -7.01 4.56 -4.17
CA LEU A 192 -6.97 4.29 -5.61
C LEU A 192 -6.55 5.51 -6.44
N GLY A 193 -7.10 6.69 -6.14
CA GLY A 193 -6.74 7.93 -6.82
C GLY A 193 -5.26 8.32 -6.62
N ARG A 194 -4.76 8.18 -5.39
CA ARG A 194 -3.35 8.39 -5.05
C ARG A 194 -2.44 7.41 -5.82
N ASP A 195 -2.75 6.12 -5.76
CA ASP A 195 -1.92 5.07 -6.34
C ASP A 195 -1.92 5.13 -7.87
N PHE A 196 -3.07 5.47 -8.48
CA PHE A 196 -3.16 5.79 -9.90
C PHE A 196 -2.28 6.99 -10.28
N GLY A 197 -2.30 8.06 -9.49
CA GLY A 197 -1.44 9.22 -9.67
C GLY A 197 0.03 8.84 -9.70
N TYR A 198 0.51 8.09 -8.71
CA TYR A 198 1.89 7.59 -8.67
C TYR A 198 2.25 6.75 -9.90
N LEU A 199 1.43 5.76 -10.25
CA LEU A 199 1.67 4.90 -11.41
C LEU A 199 1.70 5.67 -12.72
N MET A 200 0.80 6.64 -12.90
CA MET A 200 0.77 7.51 -14.07
C MET A 200 2.03 8.38 -14.14
N GLY A 201 2.48 8.93 -13.00
CA GLY A 201 3.73 9.68 -12.90
C GLY A 201 4.93 8.85 -13.36
N VAL A 202 5.05 7.61 -12.89
CA VAL A 202 6.09 6.66 -13.32
C VAL A 202 5.98 6.34 -14.81
N ALA A 203 4.78 6.09 -15.33
CA ALA A 203 4.56 5.78 -16.74
C ALA A 203 4.96 6.94 -17.67
N LEU A 204 4.69 8.19 -17.27
CA LEU A 204 5.09 9.39 -18.00
C LEU A 204 6.61 9.62 -17.98
N SER A 205 7.30 9.09 -16.96
CA SER A 205 8.76 9.20 -16.82
C SER A 205 9.57 8.24 -17.69
N ALA A 206 8.92 7.27 -18.36
CA ALA A 206 9.60 6.29 -19.19
C ALA A 206 10.17 6.87 -20.51
N PRO A 207 11.25 6.28 -21.08
CA PRO A 207 11.96 5.08 -20.63
C PRO A 207 12.92 5.36 -19.46
N LEU A 208 12.98 4.42 -18.52
CA LEU A 208 13.76 4.58 -17.28
C LEU A 208 15.22 4.06 -17.41
N PHE A 209 15.50 3.18 -18.37
CA PHE A 209 16.80 2.52 -18.54
C PHE A 209 17.97 3.50 -18.73
N LYS A 210 17.86 4.46 -19.68
CA LYS A 210 18.92 5.46 -19.98
C LYS A 210 19.32 6.32 -18.77
N ARG A 211 18.49 6.36 -17.73
CA ARG A 211 18.65 7.25 -16.58
C ARG A 211 19.29 6.55 -15.38
N HIS A 212 19.24 5.21 -15.35
CA HIS A 212 19.89 4.41 -14.32
C HIS A 212 21.42 4.50 -14.41
N GLU A 213 21.96 4.58 -15.63
CA GLU A 213 23.41 4.56 -15.90
C GLU A 213 24.14 5.86 -15.51
N CYS A 214 23.46 7.02 -15.43
CA CYS A 214 24.09 8.32 -15.13
C CYS A 214 24.40 8.58 -13.63
N SER A 215 24.48 7.57 -12.76
CA SER A 215 24.40 7.76 -11.31
C SER A 215 25.78 7.79 -10.60
N ASN A 216 26.60 8.81 -10.84
CA ASN A 216 27.85 9.00 -10.08
C ASN A 216 27.79 10.05 -8.96
N SER A 217 26.62 10.63 -8.63
CA SER A 217 26.53 11.61 -7.53
C SER A 217 25.25 11.49 -6.69
N ARG A 218 25.17 10.42 -5.87
CA ARG A 218 24.10 10.25 -4.86
C ARG A 218 24.09 11.39 -3.83
N ILE A 219 25.26 11.92 -3.49
CA ILE A 219 25.44 13.00 -2.49
C ILE A 219 24.81 14.31 -2.97
N LYS A 220 24.90 14.65 -4.26
CA LYS A 220 24.26 15.86 -4.83
C LYS A 220 22.74 15.71 -5.00
N ARG A 221 22.23 14.48 -5.10
CA ARG A 221 20.79 14.20 -5.28
C ARG A 221 19.99 14.22 -3.98
N LEU A 222 20.60 13.81 -2.87
CA LEU A 222 19.96 13.73 -1.57
C LEU A 222 19.28 15.05 -1.12
N PRO A 223 19.93 16.24 -1.16
CA PRO A 223 19.27 17.47 -0.73
C PRO A 223 18.07 17.82 -1.60
N LEU A 224 18.15 17.62 -2.93
CA LEU A 224 17.04 17.91 -3.83
C LEU A 224 15.85 16.96 -3.59
N MET A 225 16.11 15.67 -3.30
CA MET A 225 15.07 14.71 -2.93
C MET A 225 14.36 15.16 -1.64
N ILE A 226 15.13 15.57 -0.62
CA ILE A 226 14.58 16.09 0.64
C ILE A 226 13.71 17.32 0.39
N SER A 227 14.17 18.28 -0.44
CA SER A 227 13.38 19.46 -0.78
C SER A 227 12.06 19.11 -1.47
N VAL A 228 12.07 18.15 -2.41
CA VAL A 228 10.85 17.68 -3.08
C VAL A 228 9.88 17.02 -2.08
N GLU A 229 10.38 16.23 -1.12
CA GLU A 229 9.53 15.64 -0.08
C GLU A 229 8.94 16.69 0.86
N ILE A 230 9.70 17.72 1.24
CA ILE A 230 9.19 18.84 2.06
C ILE A 230 8.08 19.58 1.32
N ILE A 231 8.27 19.88 0.02
CA ILE A 231 7.25 20.52 -0.81
C ILE A 231 6.01 19.63 -0.93
N ASN A 232 6.19 18.33 -1.15
CA ASN A 232 5.09 17.38 -1.23
C ASN A 232 4.31 17.26 0.08
N TYR A 233 5.01 17.30 1.23
CA TYR A 233 4.40 17.34 2.55
C TYR A 233 3.57 18.62 2.74
N TRP A 234 4.12 19.79 2.39
CA TRP A 234 3.38 21.05 2.42
C TRP A 234 2.14 21.03 1.52
N ALA A 235 2.27 20.55 0.28
CA ALA A 235 1.15 20.37 -0.63
C ALA A 235 0.09 19.39 -0.09
N ARG A 236 0.49 18.41 0.74
CA ARG A 236 -0.45 17.52 1.43
C ARG A 236 -1.24 18.24 2.53
N LEU A 237 -0.61 19.16 3.26
CA LEU A 237 -1.29 19.96 4.28
C LEU A 237 -2.35 20.89 3.67
N GLU A 238 -2.06 21.47 2.52
CA GLU A 238 -2.96 22.37 1.76
C GLU A 238 -4.02 21.64 0.92
N THR A 239 -4.29 20.37 1.22
CA THR A 239 -5.28 19.58 0.47
C THR A 239 -6.69 20.16 0.65
N PRO A 240 -7.45 20.41 -0.45
CA PRO A 240 -8.76 21.04 -0.37
C PRO A 240 -9.84 20.05 0.13
N LYS A 241 -9.87 19.82 1.45
CA LYS A 241 -10.77 18.85 2.11
C LYS A 241 -12.26 19.23 2.05
N THR A 242 -12.57 20.53 1.93
CA THR A 242 -13.94 21.06 1.99
C THR A 242 -14.58 21.29 0.62
N LYS A 243 -13.82 21.23 -0.48
CA LYS A 243 -14.31 21.56 -1.84
C LYS A 243 -15.01 20.41 -2.56
N GLY A 244 -15.44 19.39 -1.82
CA GLY A 244 -16.12 18.20 -2.38
C GLY A 244 -15.17 17.06 -2.76
N ARG A 245 -15.73 15.85 -2.82
CA ARG A 245 -14.98 14.58 -2.95
C ARG A 245 -14.22 14.48 -4.27
N PHE A 246 -14.82 14.92 -5.37
CA PHE A 246 -14.18 14.88 -6.70
C PHE A 246 -12.93 15.76 -6.77
N ILE A 247 -13.02 17.00 -6.30
CA ILE A 247 -11.89 17.94 -6.29
C ILE A 247 -10.76 17.39 -5.40
N PHE A 248 -11.11 16.80 -4.26
CA PHE A 248 -10.12 16.19 -3.38
C PHE A 248 -9.40 14.99 -4.02
N VAL A 249 -10.13 14.04 -4.65
CA VAL A 249 -9.51 12.90 -5.36
C VAL A 249 -8.63 13.39 -6.52
N ALA A 250 -9.12 14.36 -7.31
CA ALA A 250 -8.40 14.89 -8.46
C ALA A 250 -7.10 15.59 -8.04
N TYR A 251 -7.15 16.38 -6.96
CA TYR A 251 -5.98 17.04 -6.39
C TYR A 251 -4.94 16.02 -5.91
N GLU A 252 -5.36 15.02 -5.14
CA GLU A 252 -4.48 13.93 -4.68
C GLU A 252 -3.84 13.20 -5.87
N CYS A 253 -4.64 12.79 -6.85
CA CYS A 253 -4.14 12.13 -8.06
C CYS A 253 -3.07 12.99 -8.76
N LEU A 254 -3.36 14.28 -8.98
CA LEU A 254 -2.44 15.20 -9.65
C LEU A 254 -1.16 15.44 -8.84
N ARG A 255 -1.26 15.67 -7.53
CA ARG A 255 -0.10 15.88 -6.66
C ARG A 255 0.84 14.68 -6.70
N ASN A 256 0.31 13.47 -6.54
CA ASN A 256 1.10 12.24 -6.51
C ASN A 256 1.70 11.89 -7.89
N LEU A 257 0.99 12.22 -8.98
CA LEU A 257 1.53 12.16 -10.35
C LEU A 257 2.73 13.11 -10.52
N LEU A 258 2.55 14.38 -10.17
CA LEU A 258 3.60 15.39 -10.28
C LEU A 258 4.80 15.04 -9.41
N HIS A 259 4.57 14.51 -8.21
CA HIS A 259 5.63 14.07 -7.29
C HIS A 259 6.49 12.96 -7.90
N SER A 260 5.88 11.84 -8.34
CA SER A 260 6.63 10.74 -8.98
C SER A 260 7.31 11.17 -10.28
N PHE A 261 6.64 11.98 -11.10
CA PHE A 261 7.23 12.51 -12.33
C PHE A 261 8.42 13.43 -12.04
N THR A 262 8.34 14.27 -11.01
CA THR A 262 9.43 15.19 -10.62
C THR A 262 10.65 14.39 -10.16
N LEU A 263 10.46 13.41 -9.29
CA LEU A 263 11.53 12.56 -8.77
C LEU A 263 12.22 11.76 -9.87
N LEU A 264 11.46 11.20 -10.81
CA LEU A 264 12.00 10.33 -11.84
C LEU A 264 12.45 11.08 -13.10
N THR A 265 11.84 12.22 -13.46
CA THR A 265 12.09 12.95 -14.72
C THR A 265 12.81 14.29 -14.55
N ILE A 266 12.45 15.09 -13.54
CA ILE A 266 12.99 16.45 -13.39
C ILE A 266 14.29 16.43 -12.60
N LEU A 267 14.27 15.83 -11.40
CA LEU A 267 15.41 15.81 -10.48
C LEU A 267 16.70 15.27 -11.11
N PRO A 268 16.69 14.15 -11.88
CA PRO A 268 17.91 13.67 -12.49
C PRO A 268 18.45 14.57 -13.61
N LYS A 269 17.61 15.40 -14.27
CA LYS A 269 18.05 16.36 -15.30
C LYS A 269 18.69 17.61 -14.71
N LEU A 270 18.32 17.98 -13.48
CA LEU A 270 18.89 19.14 -12.78
C LEU A 270 20.31 18.89 -12.27
N ILE A 271 20.75 17.63 -12.24
CA ILE A 271 21.97 17.18 -11.55
C ILE A 271 22.98 16.54 -12.52
N THR A 272 22.55 16.23 -13.75
CA THR A 272 23.43 15.93 -14.90
C THR A 272 23.93 17.22 -15.51
#